data_AF-A0A4Y3KLJ6-F1
#
_entry.id   AF-A0A4Y3KLJ6-F1
#
_cell.length_a   1.000
_cell.length_b   1.000
_cell.length_c   1.000
_cell.angle_alpha   90.00
_cell.angle_beta   90.00
_cell.angle_gamma   90.00
#
_symmetry.space_group_name_H-M   'P 1'
#
loop_
_entity.id
_entity.type
_entity.pdbx_description
1 polymer ?
#
loop_
_entity_poly.entity_id
_entity_poly.type
_entity_poly.pdbx_seq_one_letter_code
_entity_poly.pdbx_strand_id
1 'polypeptide(L)'
;MSAPGLRPAPPADEATWQHRWEEALASFEIDLVAAEELLRVAHLPGVAEVAELSSWHPPADLGPLPAPLLARAQAVLERQIEVAGLIAQAAASSRRQMATTRALRARPEAVPVYLDAQG
;
A
#
# COMPACT_ATOMS: atom_id res chain seq x y z
N MET A 1 -25.08 -34.19 -30.39
CA MET A 1 -25.37 -33.14 -29.39
C MET A 1 -24.90 -33.66 -28.03
N SER A 2 -23.64 -33.40 -27.66
CA SER A 2 -23.06 -33.90 -26.42
C SER A 2 -23.37 -32.95 -25.28
N ALA A 3 -23.91 -33.49 -24.18
CA ALA A 3 -24.21 -32.74 -22.97
C ALA A 3 -22.91 -32.22 -22.32
N PRO A 4 -22.90 -31.00 -21.77
CA PRO A 4 -21.75 -30.51 -21.02
C PRO A 4 -21.61 -31.36 -19.75
N GLY A 5 -20.44 -31.99 -19.60
CA GLY A 5 -20.11 -32.77 -18.41
C GLY A 5 -20.10 -31.85 -17.19
N LEU A 6 -21.03 -32.06 -16.26
CA LEU A 6 -20.96 -31.43 -14.94
C LEU A 6 -19.65 -31.87 -14.29
N ARG A 7 -18.74 -30.92 -14.09
CA ARG A 7 -17.57 -31.14 -13.22
C ARG A 7 -18.11 -31.47 -11.82
N PRO A 8 -17.65 -32.56 -11.16
CA PRO A 8 -18.04 -32.85 -9.80
C PRO A 8 -17.65 -31.67 -8.89
N ALA A 9 -18.51 -31.38 -7.90
CA ALA A 9 -18.24 -30.35 -6.92
C ALA A 9 -16.96 -30.67 -6.14
N PRO A 10 -16.13 -29.65 -5.81
CA PRO A 10 -14.94 -29.85 -5.00
C PRO A 10 -15.31 -30.38 -3.60
N PRO A 11 -14.37 -31.04 -2.90
CA PRO A 11 -14.59 -31.44 -1.51
C PRO A 11 -14.88 -30.19 -0.64
N ALA A 12 -15.64 -30.37 0.45
CA ALA A 12 -16.11 -29.28 1.30
C ALA A 12 -14.96 -28.41 1.86
N ASP A 13 -13.80 -29.02 2.13
CA ASP A 13 -12.61 -28.31 2.62
C ASP A 13 -12.01 -27.39 1.55
N GLU A 14 -11.91 -27.87 0.29
CA GLU A 14 -11.41 -27.08 -0.84
C GLU A 14 -12.34 -25.92 -1.16
N ALA A 15 -13.66 -26.14 -1.13
CA ALA A 15 -14.65 -25.07 -1.31
C ALA A 15 -14.53 -24.00 -0.20
N THR A 16 -14.25 -24.43 1.03
CA THR A 16 -14.06 -23.53 2.18
C THR A 16 -12.77 -22.71 2.03
N TRP A 17 -11.66 -23.34 1.64
CA TRP A 17 -10.41 -22.62 1.36
C TRP A 17 -10.55 -21.66 0.20
N GLN A 18 -11.23 -22.09 -0.87
CA GLN A 18 -11.49 -21.23 -2.01
C GLN A 18 -12.27 -19.97 -1.62
N HIS A 19 -13.32 -20.11 -0.81
CA HIS A 19 -14.06 -18.96 -0.33
C HIS A 19 -13.18 -18.02 0.53
N ARG A 20 -12.38 -18.56 1.45
CA ARG A 20 -11.46 -17.77 2.29
C ARG A 20 -10.42 -17.02 1.46
N TRP A 21 -9.86 -17.67 0.44
CA TRP A 21 -8.92 -17.03 -0.48
C TRP A 21 -9.58 -15.95 -1.34
N GLU A 22 -10.81 -16.17 -1.81
CA GLU A 22 -11.57 -15.15 -2.55
C GLU A 22 -11.84 -13.91 -1.70
N GLU A 23 -12.23 -14.10 -0.44
CA GLU A 23 -12.45 -13.03 0.53
C GLU A 23 -11.16 -12.27 0.83
N ALA A 24 -10.07 -12.99 1.13
CA ALA A 24 -8.77 -12.39 1.42
C ALA A 24 -8.22 -11.59 0.23
N LEU A 25 -8.29 -12.14 -0.99
CA LEU A 25 -7.86 -11.43 -2.20
C LEU A 25 -8.71 -10.19 -2.47
N ALA A 26 -10.04 -10.25 -2.25
CA ALA A 26 -10.91 -9.09 -2.38
C ALA A 26 -10.54 -7.99 -1.38
N SER A 27 -10.26 -8.35 -0.12
CA SER A 27 -9.79 -7.39 0.89
C SER A 27 -8.47 -6.73 0.48
N PHE A 28 -7.49 -7.52 0.02
CA PHE A 28 -6.21 -6.97 -0.43
C PHE A 28 -6.34 -6.03 -1.62
N GLU A 29 -7.24 -6.32 -2.56
CA GLU A 29 -7.50 -5.45 -3.70
C GLU A 29 -8.10 -4.10 -3.27
N ILE A 30 -8.99 -4.10 -2.27
CA ILE A 30 -9.55 -2.88 -1.67
C ILE A 30 -8.44 -2.07 -1.00
N ASP A 31 -7.62 -2.72 -0.17
CA ASP A 31 -6.52 -2.07 0.55
C ASP A 31 -5.51 -1.45 -0.44
N LEU A 32 -5.22 -2.14 -1.55
CA LEU A 32 -4.34 -1.62 -2.59
C LEU A 32 -4.90 -0.38 -3.27
N VAL A 33 -6.19 -0.38 -3.61
CA VAL A 33 -6.85 0.80 -4.20
C VAL A 33 -6.77 1.99 -3.24
N ALA A 34 -7.00 1.76 -1.95
CA ALA A 34 -6.87 2.81 -0.94
C ALA A 34 -5.43 3.35 -0.83
N ALA A 35 -4.43 2.46 -0.81
CA ALA A 35 -3.02 2.85 -0.73
C ALA A 35 -2.57 3.66 -1.95
N GLU A 36 -2.99 3.26 -3.14
CA GLU A 36 -2.70 3.98 -4.39
C GLU A 36 -3.37 5.35 -4.43
N GLU A 37 -4.62 5.43 -3.97
CA GLU A 37 -5.32 6.70 -3.89
C GLU A 37 -4.62 7.66 -2.93
N LEU A 38 -4.19 7.20 -1.76
CA LEU A 38 -3.39 8.00 -0.81
C LEU A 38 -2.09 8.52 -1.44
N LEU A 39 -1.39 7.68 -2.22
CA LEU A 39 -0.22 8.10 -2.98
C LEU A 39 -0.56 9.17 -4.02
N ARG A 40 -1.71 9.06 -4.69
CA ARG A 40 -2.16 9.99 -5.74
C ARG A 40 -2.55 11.35 -5.20
N VAL A 41 -3.35 11.40 -4.13
CA VAL A 41 -3.88 12.67 -3.59
C VAL A 41 -2.88 13.39 -2.68
N ALA A 42 -1.76 12.75 -2.32
CA ALA A 42 -0.77 13.24 -1.36
C ALA A 42 -1.42 13.74 -0.05
N HIS A 43 -2.58 13.18 0.29
CA HIS A 43 -3.31 13.50 1.50
C HIS A 43 -2.60 12.87 2.68
N LEU A 44 -2.38 13.65 3.74
CA LEU A 44 -1.85 13.12 4.98
C LEU A 44 -3.02 12.60 5.82
N PRO A 45 -3.18 11.27 5.98
CA PRO A 45 -4.25 10.72 6.80
C PRO A 45 -4.14 11.24 8.24
N GLY A 46 -5.29 11.36 8.90
CA GLY A 46 -5.34 11.77 10.30
C GLY A 46 -4.64 10.75 11.20
N VAL A 47 -4.19 11.17 12.40
CA VAL A 47 -3.53 10.25 13.35
C VAL A 47 -4.42 9.05 13.71
N ALA A 48 -5.74 9.27 13.83
CA ALA A 48 -6.70 8.20 14.09
C ALA A 48 -6.79 7.20 12.92
N GLU A 49 -6.83 7.70 11.70
CA GLU A 49 -6.87 6.89 10.47
C GLU A 49 -5.57 6.07 10.31
N VAL A 50 -4.41 6.66 10.62
CA VAL A 50 -3.14 5.94 10.66
C VAL A 50 -3.13 4.84 11.72
N ALA A 51 -3.73 5.10 12.90
CA ALA A 51 -3.84 4.09 13.95
C ALA A 51 -4.74 2.91 13.53
N GLU A 52 -5.85 3.18 12.83
CA GLU A 52 -6.70 2.15 12.25
C GLU A 52 -5.96 1.32 11.19
N LEU A 53 -5.24 1.96 10.27
CA LEU A 53 -4.40 1.28 9.27
C LEU A 53 -3.29 0.43 9.91
N SER A 54 -2.76 0.87 11.07
CA SER A 54 -1.73 0.13 11.82
C SER A 54 -2.26 -1.15 12.47
N SER A 55 -3.58 -1.35 12.50
CA SER A 55 -4.23 -2.56 13.01
C SER A 55 -4.40 -3.65 11.94
N TRP A 56 -3.74 -3.53 10.80
CA TRP A 56 -3.74 -4.57 9.77
C TRP A 56 -3.19 -5.89 10.30
N HIS A 57 -3.93 -6.98 10.07
CA HIS A 57 -3.52 -8.34 10.39
C HIS A 57 -3.48 -9.17 9.10
N PRO A 58 -2.40 -9.92 8.84
CA PRO A 58 -2.37 -10.82 7.71
C PRO A 58 -3.45 -11.90 7.89
N PRO A 59 -4.17 -12.27 6.81
CA PRO A 59 -5.17 -13.32 6.89
C PRO A 59 -4.52 -14.66 7.27
N ALA A 60 -5.11 -15.31 8.28
CA ALA A 60 -4.69 -16.63 8.76
C ALA A 60 -5.62 -17.72 8.21
N ASP A 61 -5.20 -18.99 8.35
CA ASP A 61 -6.04 -20.17 8.10
C ASP A 61 -6.66 -20.24 6.69
N LEU A 62 -6.00 -19.66 5.68
CA LEU A 62 -6.46 -19.67 4.29
C LEU A 62 -6.38 -21.07 3.64
N GLY A 63 -5.50 -21.94 4.16
CA GLY A 63 -5.22 -23.23 3.54
C GLY A 63 -4.37 -23.09 2.26
N PRO A 64 -4.19 -24.19 1.49
CA PRO A 64 -3.49 -24.14 0.21
C PRO A 64 -4.22 -23.22 -0.77
N LEU A 65 -3.45 -22.56 -1.64
CA LEU A 65 -4.00 -21.70 -2.69
C LEU A 65 -4.68 -22.54 -3.78
N PRO A 66 -5.99 -22.35 -4.06
CA PRO A 66 -6.67 -23.06 -5.12
C PRO A 66 -6.12 -22.66 -6.50
N ALA A 67 -5.90 -23.65 -7.36
CA ALA A 67 -5.34 -23.43 -8.70
C ALA A 67 -6.07 -22.35 -9.54
N PRO A 68 -7.41 -22.22 -9.52
CA PRO A 68 -8.11 -21.17 -10.26
C PRO A 68 -7.76 -19.75 -9.81
N LEU A 69 -7.32 -19.56 -8.56
CA LEU A 69 -7.01 -18.25 -7.99
C LEU A 69 -5.54 -17.85 -8.15
N LEU A 70 -4.68 -18.75 -8.64
CA LEU A 70 -3.24 -18.51 -8.74
C LEU A 70 -2.90 -17.24 -9.51
N ALA A 71 -3.49 -17.06 -10.70
CA ALA A 71 -3.23 -15.89 -11.54
C ALA A 71 -3.67 -14.58 -10.86
N ARG A 72 -4.80 -14.60 -10.15
CA ARG A 72 -5.29 -13.43 -9.41
C ARG A 72 -4.37 -13.10 -8.24
N ALA A 73 -3.96 -14.11 -7.46
CA ALA A 73 -3.03 -13.92 -6.34
C ALA A 73 -1.68 -13.36 -6.79
N GLN A 74 -1.15 -13.83 -7.93
CA GLN A 74 0.08 -13.30 -8.52
C GLN A 74 -0.07 -11.84 -8.93
N ALA A 75 -1.16 -11.46 -9.61
CA ALA A 75 -1.41 -10.07 -9.99
C ALA A 75 -1.54 -9.14 -8.77
N VAL A 76 -2.20 -9.60 -7.70
CA VAL A 76 -2.28 -8.85 -6.43
C VAL A 76 -0.89 -8.66 -5.81
N LEU A 77 -0.07 -9.72 -5.77
CA LEU A 77 1.28 -9.65 -5.20
C LEU A 77 2.20 -8.71 -5.99
N GLU A 78 2.18 -8.78 -7.32
CA GLU A 78 2.97 -7.89 -8.18
C GLU A 78 2.61 -6.42 -7.92
N ARG A 79 1.32 -6.11 -7.85
CA ARG A 79 0.81 -4.78 -7.52
C ARG A 79 1.20 -4.34 -6.11
N GLN A 80 1.16 -5.24 -5.13
CA GLN A 80 1.64 -4.97 -3.76
C GLN A 80 3.11 -4.56 -3.73
N ILE A 81 3.98 -5.25 -4.48
CA ILE A 81 5.41 -4.95 -4.54
C ILE A 81 5.63 -3.57 -5.16
N GLU A 82 4.92 -3.24 -6.25
CA GLU A 82 5.00 -1.93 -6.90
C GLU A 82 4.57 -0.80 -5.95
N VAL A 83 3.39 -0.92 -5.34
CA VAL A 83 2.85 0.08 -4.41
C VAL A 83 3.76 0.25 -3.18
N ALA A 84 4.28 -0.84 -2.62
CA ALA A 84 5.24 -0.78 -1.52
C ALA A 84 6.51 0.00 -1.90
N GLY A 85 7.01 -0.19 -3.14
CA GLY A 85 8.12 0.58 -3.69
C GLY A 85 7.83 2.08 -3.76
N LEU A 86 6.64 2.47 -4.22
CA LEU A 86 6.20 3.87 -4.29
C LEU A 86 6.07 4.49 -2.89
N ILE A 87 5.49 3.76 -1.94
CA ILE A 87 5.37 4.20 -0.53
C ILE A 87 6.76 4.46 0.06
N ALA A 88 7.72 3.55 -0.15
CA ALA A 88 9.09 3.72 0.35
C ALA A 88 9.76 4.98 -0.23
N GLN A 89 9.57 5.26 -1.52
CA GLN A 89 10.09 6.45 -2.19
C GLN A 89 9.44 7.74 -1.65
N ALA A 90 8.13 7.74 -1.45
CA ALA A 90 7.40 8.87 -0.87
C ALA A 90 7.89 9.15 0.56
N ALA A 91 8.03 8.11 1.39
CA ALA A 91 8.53 8.23 2.75
C ALA A 91 9.97 8.77 2.80
N ALA A 92 10.85 8.32 1.90
CA ALA A 92 12.22 8.83 1.81
C ALA A 92 12.25 10.31 1.41
N SER A 93 11.40 10.72 0.47
CA SER A 93 11.29 12.11 0.01
C SER A 93 10.77 13.03 1.12
N SER A 94 9.74 12.60 1.86
CA SER A 94 9.21 13.31 3.02
C SER A 94 10.28 13.53 4.09
N ARG A 95 11.06 12.50 4.44
CA ARG A 95 12.16 12.63 5.42
C ARG A 95 13.22 13.66 4.98
N ARG A 96 13.57 13.71 3.69
CA ARG A 96 14.51 14.72 3.16
C ARG A 96 13.93 16.13 3.28
N GLN A 97 12.68 16.35 2.90
CA GLN A 97 12.01 17.65 3.00
C GLN A 97 11.94 18.13 4.46
N MET A 98 11.63 17.25 5.41
CA MET A 98 11.64 17.57 6.84
C MET A 98 13.04 17.98 7.32
N ALA A 99 14.09 17.29 6.87
CA ALA A 99 15.47 17.63 7.24
C ALA A 99 15.88 19.00 6.70
N THR A 100 15.56 19.32 5.44
CA THR A 100 15.82 20.64 4.84
C THR A 100 15.05 21.75 5.57
N THR A 101 13.77 21.51 5.86
CA THR A 101 12.93 22.48 6.59
C THR A 101 13.49 22.76 7.98
N ARG A 102 13.95 21.72 8.69
CA ARG A 102 14.61 21.86 10.00
C ARG A 102 15.91 22.66 9.89
N ALA A 103 16.73 22.41 8.86
CA ALA A 103 17.97 23.15 8.63
C ALA A 103 17.73 24.64 8.35
N LEU A 104 16.72 24.98 7.55
CA LEU A 104 16.34 26.37 7.29
C LEU A 104 15.88 27.10 8.55
N ARG A 105 15.05 26.45 9.39
CA ARG A 105 14.60 27.04 10.67
C ARG A 105 15.74 27.25 11.67
N ALA A 106 16.79 26.42 11.60
CA ALA A 106 17.94 26.51 12.49
C ALA A 106 18.98 27.57 12.06
N ARG A 107 18.84 28.18 10.88
CA ARG A 107 19.75 29.25 10.45
C ARG A 107 19.41 30.56 11.18
N PRO A 108 20.38 31.23 11.82
CA PRO A 108 20.16 32.57 12.34
C PRO A 108 19.80 33.52 11.19
N GLU A 109 18.92 34.48 11.47
CA GLU A 109 18.50 35.50 10.51
C GLU A 109 19.74 36.20 9.95
N ALA A 110 19.91 36.18 8.63
CA ALA A 110 21.06 36.80 7.98
C ALA A 110 20.92 38.31 8.14
N VAL A 111 21.67 38.88 9.09
CA VAL A 111 21.74 40.34 9.28
C VAL A 111 22.34 40.94 8.01
N PRO A 112 21.61 41.75 7.24
CA PRO A 112 22.14 42.35 6.03
C PRO A 112 23.25 43.35 6.41
N VAL A 113 24.46 43.12 5.90
CA VAL A 113 25.58 44.05 6.03
C VAL A 113 25.60 44.92 4.78
N TYR A 114 25.29 46.21 4.94
CA TYR A 114 25.46 47.20 3.89
C TYR A 114 26.90 47.71 3.92
N LEU A 115 27.67 47.43 2.86
CA LEU A 115 28.97 48.05 2.62
C LEU A 115 28.72 49.40 1.97
N ASP A 116 29.01 50.48 2.68
CA ASP A 116 29.02 51.81 2.09
C ASP A 116 30.32 51.98 1.29
N ALA A 117 30.19 52.10 -0.03
CA ALA A 117 31.29 52.38 -0.93
C ALA A 117 31.40 53.90 -1.12
N GLN A 118 31.88 54.61 -0.08
CA GLN A 118 32.40 55.97 -0.25
C GLN A 118 33.92 55.92 -0.13
N GLY A 119 34.59 56.15 -1.26
CA GLY A 119 36.00 56.52 -1.35
C GLY A 119 36.16 58.03 -1.41
#